data_AF-A0A655A8N6-F1
#
_entry.id   AF-A0A655A8N6-F1
#
_cell.length_a   1.000
_cell.length_b   1.000
_cell.length_c   1.000
_cell.angle_alpha   90.00
_cell.angle_beta   90.00
_cell.angle_gamma   90.00
#
_symmetry.space_group_name_H-M   'P 1'
#
loop_
_entity.id
_entity.type
_entity.pdbx_description
1 polymer ?
#
loop_
_entity_poly.entity_id
_entity_poly.type
_entity_poly.pdbx_seq_one_letter_code
_entity_poly.pdbx_strand_id
1 'polypeptide(L)'
;MASMTFEPAPDGADPYLWLEDVTGAEALDWVRARNKPTTAAFCDAEFERMRVEALEVLDTDARIPYVNRRGNYLYNFWPDAANPRGLWRRTTLDSYRTDSPGWDVLIDVDELGRADDQKWVWGGAGASNPTTRAR
;
A
#
# COMPACT_ATOMS: atom_id res chain seq x y z
N MET A 1 -1.64 23.13 -23.71
CA MET A 1 -2.60 22.18 -23.10
C MET A 1 -3.44 21.61 -24.22
N ALA A 2 -3.08 20.44 -24.74
CA ALA A 2 -3.86 19.79 -25.80
C ALA A 2 -5.07 19.12 -25.14
N SER A 3 -6.27 19.67 -25.39
CA SER A 3 -7.53 19.02 -25.04
C SER A 3 -7.67 17.76 -25.88
N MET A 4 -7.60 16.59 -25.24
CA MET A 4 -8.08 15.34 -25.84
C MET A 4 -9.60 15.32 -25.73
N THR A 5 -10.27 15.80 -26.77
CA THR A 5 -11.70 15.56 -26.96
C THR A 5 -11.91 14.07 -27.25
N PHE A 6 -12.65 13.38 -26.38
CA PHE A 6 -13.18 12.06 -26.65
C PHE A 6 -14.33 12.20 -27.65
N GLU A 7 -14.07 11.89 -28.92
CA GLU A 7 -15.11 11.81 -29.95
C GLU A 7 -15.85 10.47 -29.79
N PRO A 8 -17.16 10.46 -29.49
CA PRO A 8 -17.91 9.22 -29.40
C PRO A 8 -17.95 8.54 -30.78
N ALA A 9 -17.80 7.22 -30.79
CA ALA A 9 -17.91 6.43 -32.01
C ALA A 9 -19.31 6.61 -32.65
N PRO A 10 -19.41 6.57 -33.99
CA PRO A 10 -20.58 7.04 -34.75
C PRO A 10 -21.91 6.31 -34.44
N ASP A 11 -21.87 5.14 -33.79
CA ASP A 11 -23.06 4.33 -33.47
C ASP A 11 -23.32 4.15 -31.95
N GLY A 12 -22.63 4.92 -31.08
CA GLY A 12 -22.75 4.75 -29.62
C GLY A 12 -22.14 3.46 -29.05
N ALA A 13 -21.54 2.62 -29.91
CA ALA A 13 -20.76 1.46 -29.49
C ALA A 13 -19.37 1.90 -29.02
N ASP A 14 -18.99 1.53 -27.80
CA ASP A 14 -17.66 1.83 -27.26
C ASP A 14 -16.60 0.88 -27.90
N PRO A 15 -15.66 1.39 -28.72
CA PRO A 15 -14.61 0.57 -29.34
C PRO A 15 -13.62 -0.01 -28.33
N TYR A 16 -13.66 0.45 -27.07
CA TYR A 16 -12.78 0.03 -25.98
C TYR A 16 -13.49 -0.81 -24.91
N LEU A 17 -14.74 -1.24 -25.15
CA LEU A 17 -15.51 -2.03 -24.18
C LEU A 17 -14.76 -3.27 -23.66
N TRP A 18 -13.93 -3.89 -24.49
CA TRP A 18 -13.13 -5.07 -24.13
C TRP A 18 -12.02 -4.77 -23.09
N LEU A 19 -11.63 -3.50 -22.90
CA LEU A 19 -10.73 -3.10 -21.82
C LEU A 19 -11.38 -3.20 -20.42
N GLU A 20 -12.70 -3.35 -20.33
CA GLU A 20 -13.40 -3.55 -19.06
C GLU A 20 -13.17 -4.95 -18.47
N ASP A 21 -12.78 -5.93 -19.29
CA ASP A 21 -12.25 -7.20 -18.78
C ASP A 21 -10.81 -7.00 -18.27
N VAL A 22 -10.71 -6.42 -17.07
CA VAL A 22 -9.43 -6.06 -16.43
C VAL A 22 -8.50 -7.25 -16.18
N THR A 23 -9.03 -8.47 -16.25
CA THR A 23 -8.26 -9.72 -16.13
C THR A 23 -8.03 -10.42 -17.46
N GLY A 24 -8.66 -9.96 -18.54
CA GLY A 24 -8.60 -10.54 -19.87
C GLY A 24 -7.21 -10.41 -20.48
N ALA A 25 -6.76 -11.46 -21.19
CA ALA A 25 -5.45 -11.49 -21.82
C ALA A 25 -5.26 -10.35 -22.83
N GLU A 26 -6.30 -10.05 -23.63
CA GLU A 26 -6.28 -8.96 -24.61
C GLU A 26 -6.05 -7.61 -23.94
N ALA A 27 -6.82 -7.28 -22.90
CA ALA A 27 -6.71 -6.04 -22.14
C ALA A 27 -5.32 -5.89 -21.49
N LEU A 28 -4.83 -6.97 -20.86
CA LEU A 28 -3.51 -6.99 -20.25
C LEU A 28 -2.38 -6.81 -21.27
N ASP A 29 -2.46 -7.44 -22.44
CA ASP A 29 -1.46 -7.29 -23.49
C ASP A 29 -1.45 -5.90 -24.10
N TRP A 30 -2.62 -5.28 -24.26
CA TRP A 30 -2.74 -3.89 -24.68
C TRP A 30 -2.11 -2.91 -23.68
N VAL A 31 -2.32 -3.13 -22.38
CA VAL A 31 -1.69 -2.34 -21.30
C VAL A 31 -0.17 -2.53 -21.32
N ARG A 32 0.32 -3.77 -21.43
CA ARG A 32 1.76 -4.07 -21.51
C ARG A 32 2.42 -3.39 -22.72
N ALA A 33 1.76 -3.43 -23.88
CA ALA A 33 2.24 -2.81 -25.11
C ALA A 33 2.39 -1.29 -24.98
N ARG A 34 1.55 -0.64 -24.17
CA ARG A 34 1.60 0.80 -23.90
C ARG A 34 2.54 1.16 -22.76
N ASN A 35 2.62 0.34 -21.72
CA ASN A 35 3.54 0.57 -20.60
C ASN A 35 4.99 0.45 -21.05
N LYS A 36 5.32 -0.49 -21.94
CA LYS A 36 6.70 -0.70 -22.41
C LYS A 36 7.38 0.58 -22.96
N PRO A 37 6.82 1.31 -23.95
CA PRO A 37 7.44 2.54 -24.43
C PRO A 37 7.42 3.66 -23.37
N THR A 38 6.40 3.74 -22.52
CA THR A 38 6.33 4.71 -21.43
C THR A 38 7.45 4.50 -20.42
N THR A 39 7.61 3.27 -19.90
CA THR A 39 8.71 2.93 -18.98
C THR A 39 10.07 3.16 -19.64
N ALA A 40 10.22 2.81 -20.93
CA ALA A 40 11.48 3.08 -21.65
C ALA A 40 11.80 4.59 -21.80
N ALA A 41 10.77 5.44 -21.88
CA ALA A 41 10.94 6.88 -22.00
C ALA A 41 11.16 7.60 -20.66
N PHE A 42 10.63 7.07 -19.56
CA PHE A 42 10.59 7.78 -18.28
C PHE A 42 11.37 7.11 -17.13
N CYS A 43 11.77 5.84 -17.27
CA CYS A 43 12.53 5.12 -16.25
C CYS A 43 14.01 5.02 -16.63
N ASP A 44 14.65 6.17 -16.79
CA ASP A 44 16.09 6.27 -17.08
C ASP A 44 16.94 6.30 -15.79
N ALA A 45 18.24 6.60 -15.92
CA ALA A 45 19.16 6.64 -14.79
C ALA A 45 18.83 7.74 -13.77
N GLU A 46 18.22 8.84 -14.19
CA GLU A 46 17.78 9.90 -13.27
C GLU A 46 16.54 9.46 -12.49
N PHE A 47 15.59 8.82 -13.16
CA PHE A 47 14.46 8.19 -12.48
C PHE A 47 14.93 7.19 -11.43
N GLU A 48 15.86 6.29 -11.78
CA GLU A 48 16.33 5.28 -10.83
C GLU A 48 17.05 5.90 -9.64
N ARG A 49 17.81 6.97 -9.84
CA ARG A 49 18.44 7.73 -8.74
C ARG A 49 17.38 8.32 -7.81
N MET A 50 16.39 9.04 -8.35
CA MET A 50 15.29 9.62 -7.56
C MET A 50 14.47 8.55 -6.83
N ARG A 51 14.26 7.39 -7.46
CA ARG A 51 13.56 6.25 -6.86
C ARG A 51 14.32 5.73 -5.64
N VAL A 52 15.64 5.58 -5.72
CA VAL A 52 16.47 5.17 -4.57
C VAL A 52 16.44 6.21 -3.47
N GLU A 53 16.65 7.50 -3.79
CA GLU A 53 16.62 8.58 -2.80
C GLU A 53 15.27 8.67 -2.08
N ALA A 54 14.16 8.51 -2.82
CA ALA A 54 12.82 8.49 -2.24
C ALA A 54 12.60 7.27 -1.33
N LEU A 55 13.09 6.10 -1.73
CA LEU A 55 13.00 4.88 -0.92
C LEU A 55 13.78 5.01 0.39
N GLU A 56 15.00 5.55 0.35
CA GLU A 56 15.80 5.80 1.56
C GLU A 56 15.06 6.68 2.58
N VAL A 57 14.33 7.69 2.10
CA VAL A 57 13.52 8.57 2.96
C VAL A 57 12.28 7.84 3.50
N LEU A 58 11.60 7.05 2.68
CA LEU A 58 10.38 6.32 3.08
C LEU A 58 10.67 5.19 4.07
N ASP A 59 11.82 4.54 3.90
CA ASP A 59 12.31 3.42 4.70
C ASP A 59 13.05 3.87 5.97
N THR A 60 13.16 5.19 6.19
CA THR A 60 13.89 5.70 7.36
C THR A 60 13.17 5.40 8.68
N ASP A 61 13.92 4.87 9.64
CA ASP A 61 13.45 4.61 11.01
C ASP A 61 13.26 5.89 11.83
N ALA A 62 13.66 7.05 11.32
CA ALA A 62 13.49 8.35 11.98
C ALA A 62 12.03 8.87 11.98
N ARG A 63 11.08 8.13 11.39
CA ARG A 63 9.66 8.50 11.38
C ARG A 63 9.06 8.43 12.79
N ILE A 64 8.30 9.46 13.16
CA ILE A 64 7.56 9.47 14.43
C ILE A 64 6.44 8.40 14.35
N PRO A 65 6.43 7.39 15.24
CA PRO A 65 5.41 6.35 15.22
C PRO A 65 4.11 6.91 15.81
N TYR A 66 3.28 7.56 14.99
CA TYR A 66 1.96 8.02 15.43
C TYR A 66 1.12 6.85 15.93
N VAL A 67 0.60 7.00 17.16
CA VAL A 67 -0.16 5.97 17.86
C VAL A 67 -1.61 6.35 18.06
N ASN A 68 -2.47 5.35 18.01
CA ASN A 68 -3.83 5.45 18.48
C ASN A 68 -3.96 4.75 19.83
N ARG A 69 -4.44 5.47 20.85
CA ARG A 69 -4.65 4.89 22.19
C ARG A 69 -5.95 4.11 22.26
N ARG A 70 -5.89 2.87 22.76
CA ARG A 70 -7.06 2.06 23.10
C ARG A 70 -6.83 1.37 24.45
N GLY A 71 -7.57 1.84 25.46
CA GLY A 71 -7.35 1.42 26.85
C GLY A 71 -5.94 1.79 27.33
N ASN A 72 -5.22 0.77 27.81
CA ASN A 72 -3.86 0.92 28.33
C ASN A 72 -2.76 0.80 27.26
N TYR A 73 -3.12 0.48 26.02
CA TYR A 73 -2.17 0.25 24.93
C TYR A 73 -2.26 1.33 23.86
N LEU A 74 -1.12 1.57 23.23
CA LEU A 74 -0.91 2.46 22.10
C LEU A 74 -0.64 1.59 20.87
N TYR A 75 -1.45 1.75 19.83
CA TYR A 75 -1.38 0.94 18.62
C TYR A 75 -0.76 1.73 17.49
N ASN A 76 0.13 1.09 16.75
CA ASN A 76 0.82 1.65 15.60
C ASN A 76 0.80 0.64 14.44
N PHE A 77 0.76 1.17 13.23
CA PHE A 77 0.99 0.40 12.02
C PHE A 77 2.26 0.91 11.36
N TRP A 78 3.16 0.01 11.02
CA TRP A 78 4.53 0.34 10.66
C TRP A 78 5.02 -0.46 9.44
N PRO A 79 4.99 0.13 8.24
CA PRO A 79 5.74 -0.38 7.10
C PRO A 79 7.20 0.09 7.17
N ASP A 80 8.13 -0.83 6.92
CA ASP A 80 9.57 -0.58 6.83
C ASP A 80 10.20 -1.42 5.69
N ALA A 81 11.51 -1.28 5.49
CA ALA A 81 12.23 -1.99 4.43
C ALA A 81 12.19 -3.52 4.57
N ALA A 82 12.09 -4.05 5.79
CA ALA A 82 11.99 -5.48 6.03
C ALA A 82 10.55 -6.00 5.90
N ASN A 83 9.58 -5.15 6.22
CA ASN A 83 8.14 -5.43 6.22
C ASN A 83 7.41 -4.36 5.39
N PRO A 84 7.51 -4.41 4.05
CA PRO A 84 6.92 -3.40 3.18
C PRO A 84 5.39 -3.40 3.21
N ARG A 85 4.73 -4.53 3.52
CA ARG A 85 3.28 -4.56 3.77
C ARG A 85 2.95 -4.13 5.20
N GLY A 86 3.90 -4.26 6.12
CA GLY A 86 3.92 -3.59 7.41
C GLY A 86 3.45 -4.43 8.58
N LEU A 87 3.80 -3.92 9.77
CA LEU A 87 3.55 -4.56 11.05
C LEU A 87 2.47 -3.79 11.82
N TRP A 88 1.44 -4.50 12.27
CA TRP A 88 0.52 -3.98 13.28
C TRP A 88 1.04 -4.34 14.66
N ARG A 89 1.36 -3.33 15.44
CA ARG A 89 2.05 -3.46 16.73
C ARG A 89 1.42 -2.61 17.80
N ARG A 90 1.68 -2.95 19.07
CA ARG A 90 1.24 -2.17 20.23
C ARG A 90 2.37 -1.93 21.22
N THR A 91 2.22 -0.92 22.05
CA THR A 91 3.12 -0.64 23.18
C THR A 91 2.35 -0.03 24.35
N THR A 92 3.00 0.14 25.50
CA THR A 92 2.44 0.86 26.65
C THR A 92 2.82 2.34 26.60
N LEU A 93 2.08 3.19 27.31
CA LEU A 93 2.40 4.62 27.38
C LEU A 93 3.79 4.88 27.99
N ASP A 94 4.19 4.09 28.98
CA ASP A 94 5.49 4.23 29.63
C ASP A 94 6.64 3.88 28.68
N SER A 95 6.50 2.78 27.93
CA SER A 95 7.46 2.38 26.90
C SER A 95 7.54 3.41 25.76
N TYR A 96 6.39 3.92 25.31
CA TYR A 96 6.30 4.92 24.24
C TYR A 96 6.99 6.25 24.57
N ARG A 97 7.16 6.59 25.85
CA ARG A 97 7.85 7.82 26.28
C ARG A 97 9.37 7.71 26.26
N THR A 98 9.90 6.53 26.04
CA THR A 98 11.35 6.31 25.92
C THR A 98 11.82 6.54 24.48
N ASP A 99 13.13 6.75 24.30
CA ASP A 99 13.73 6.91 22.97
C ASP A 99 13.71 5.61 22.14
N SER A 100 13.43 4.46 22.77
CA SER A 100 13.37 3.16 22.11
C SER A 100 12.20 2.33 22.67
N PRO A 101 10.96 2.63 22.25
CA PRO A 101 9.79 1.91 22.71
C PRO A 101 9.86 0.43 22.34
N GLY A 102 9.63 -0.45 23.31
CA GLY A 102 9.39 -1.87 23.06
C GLY A 102 8.02 -2.07 22.43
N TRP A 103 7.98 -2.67 21.24
CA TRP A 103 6.76 -2.95 20.49
C TRP A 103 6.42 -4.45 20.50
N ASP A 104 5.18 -4.77 20.88
CA ASP A 104 4.60 -6.08 20.70
C ASP A 104 3.97 -6.16 19.31
N VAL A 105 4.52 -6.98 18.42
CA VAL A 105 3.93 -7.23 17.09
C VAL A 105 2.71 -8.14 17.26
N LEU A 106 1.55 -7.69 16.76
CA LEU A 106 0.29 -8.42 16.83
C LEU A 106 -0.04 -9.12 15.52
N ILE A 107 0.19 -8.43 14.39
CA ILE A 107 0.01 -8.98 13.05
C ILE A 107 1.18 -8.50 12.19
N ASP A 108 1.81 -9.46 11.54
CA ASP A 108 2.76 -9.23 10.45
C ASP A 108 2.04 -9.51 9.13
N VAL A 109 1.83 -8.47 8.32
CA VAL A 109 1.08 -8.58 7.05
C VAL A 109 1.93 -9.22 5.96
N ASP A 110 3.24 -9.08 6.03
CA ASP A 110 4.18 -9.71 5.10
C ASP A 110 4.22 -11.22 5.32
N GLU A 111 4.34 -11.66 6.56
CA GLU A 111 4.31 -13.08 6.92
C GLU A 111 2.94 -13.71 6.62
N LEU A 112 1.85 -12.98 6.86
CA LEU A 112 0.51 -13.44 6.46
C LEU A 112 0.40 -13.63 4.95
N GLY A 113 0.93 -12.68 4.15
CA GLY A 113 0.97 -12.80 2.70
C GLY A 113 1.78 -13.98 2.21
N ARG A 114 2.90 -14.27 2.89
CA ARG A 114 3.74 -15.43 2.61
C ARG A 114 3.04 -16.76 2.96
N ALA A 115 2.30 -16.80 4.06
CA ALA A 115 1.59 -17.99 4.52
C ALA A 115 0.40 -18.34 3.60
N ASP A 116 -0.34 -17.33 3.13
CA ASP A 116 -1.57 -17.52 2.35
C ASP A 116 -1.34 -17.48 0.82
N ASP A 117 -0.09 -17.26 0.38
CA ASP A 117 0.29 -16.99 -1.01
C ASP A 117 -0.56 -15.88 -1.65
N GLN A 118 -0.82 -14.82 -0.88
CA GLN A 118 -1.74 -13.74 -1.24
C GLN A 118 -1.14 -12.37 -0.96
N LYS A 119 -1.51 -11.40 -1.80
CA LYS A 119 -1.07 -10.00 -1.64
C LYS A 119 -2.02 -9.27 -0.69
N TRP A 120 -1.87 -9.51 0.61
CA TRP A 120 -2.64 -8.79 1.62
C TRP A 120 -2.25 -7.31 1.70
N VAL A 121 -3.24 -6.48 2.01
CA VAL A 121 -3.09 -5.05 2.26
C VAL A 121 -3.80 -4.73 3.58
N TRP A 122 -3.15 -3.92 4.42
CA TRP A 122 -3.74 -3.51 5.69
C TRP A 122 -4.88 -2.50 5.46
N GLY A 123 -6.11 -2.90 5.78
CA GLY A 123 -7.31 -2.06 5.68
C GLY A 123 -7.64 -1.26 6.95
N GLY A 124 -6.83 -1.36 8.00
CA GLY A 124 -7.08 -0.75 9.30
C GLY A 124 -7.62 -1.73 10.37
N ALA A 125 -7.68 -1.27 11.62
CA ALA A 125 -8.19 -2.05 12.73
C ALA A 125 -9.29 -1.30 13.50
N GLY A 126 -10.51 -1.86 13.49
CA GLY A 126 -11.61 -1.43 14.37
C GLY A 126 -11.58 -2.17 15.71
N ALA A 127 -11.90 -1.49 16.80
CA ALA A 127 -12.19 -2.16 18.07
C ALA A 127 -13.71 -2.24 18.20
N SER A 128 -14.24 -3.46 18.32
CA SER A 128 -15.62 -3.64 18.77
C SER A 128 -15.72 -3.18 20.23
N ASN A 129 -16.78 -2.46 20.59
CA ASN A 129 -17.05 -2.11 21.98
C ASN A 129 -17.10 -3.40 22.83
N PRO A 130 -16.42 -3.48 24.00
CA PRO A 130 -16.39 -4.70 24.81
C PRO A 130 -17.77 -5.27 25.17
N THR A 131 -18.82 -4.44 25.24
CA THR A 131 -20.20 -4.89 25.47
C THR A 131 -20.85 -5.60 24.28
N THR A 132 -20.28 -5.56 23.08
CA THR A 132 -20.85 -6.19 21.88
C THR A 132 -20.37 -7.62 21.64
N ARG A 133 -19.48 -8.16 22.50
CA ARG A 133 -18.93 -9.54 22.38
C ARG A 133 -19.53 -10.55 23.38
N ALA A 134 -20.62 -10.21 24.05
CA ALA A 134 -21.39 -11.16 24.85
C ALA A 134 -22.57 -11.71 24.04
N ARG A 135 -22.30 -12.62 23.09
CA ARG A 135 -23.25 -13.63 22.59
C ARG A 135 -22.50 -14.85 22.13
#